data_AF-A0A158S0L0-F1
#
_entry.id   AF-A0A158S0L0-F1
#
_cell.length_a   1.000
_cell.length_b   1.000
_cell.length_c   1.000
_cell.angle_alpha   90.00
_cell.angle_beta   90.00
_cell.angle_gamma   90.00
#
_symmetry.space_group_name_H-M   'P 1'
#
loop_
_entity.id
_entity.type
_entity.pdbx_description
1 polymer ?
#
loop_
_entity_poly.entity_id
_entity_poly.type
_entity_poly.pdbx_seq_one_letter_code
_entity_poly.pdbx_strand_id
1 'polypeptide(L)'
;MVQVLVSDLAVDRFCECLGGTPAKAFEVLSGPAVRCAADFGARVIRMGRARALLKFAPNGAVVVTVMTLERLPFQLIPETWGGPPPSRVDYALMQKEPC
;
A
#
# COMPACT_ATOMS: atom_id res chain seq x y z
N MET A 1 10.73 -3.74 13.92
CA MET A 1 10.40 -2.77 12.86
C MET A 1 10.62 -3.47 11.52
N VAL A 2 9.54 -3.68 10.77
CA VAL A 2 9.55 -4.37 9.48
C VAL A 2 10.14 -3.42 8.42
N GLN A 3 11.16 -3.88 7.69
CA GLN A 3 11.70 -3.11 6.56
C GLN A 3 10.65 -3.04 5.45
N VAL A 4 10.36 -1.84 4.92
CA VAL A 4 9.47 -1.67 3.76
C VAL A 4 10.29 -1.37 2.52
N LEU A 5 10.16 -2.22 1.50
CA LEU A 5 10.71 -2.03 0.17
C LEU A 5 9.58 -1.65 -0.80
N VAL A 6 9.89 -0.83 -1.79
CA VAL A 6 8.93 -0.41 -2.82
C VAL A 6 9.44 -0.93 -4.16
N SER A 7 8.62 -1.69 -4.88
CA SER A 7 8.96 -2.15 -6.24
C SER A 7 8.75 -1.05 -7.27
N ASP A 8 9.52 -1.09 -8.36
CA ASP A 8 9.37 -0.16 -9.49
C ASP A 8 7.94 -0.20 -10.06
N LEU A 9 7.35 -1.40 -10.16
CA LEU A 9 5.97 -1.57 -10.59
C LEU A 9 4.97 -0.82 -9.68
N ALA A 10 5.21 -0.79 -8.36
CA ALA A 10 4.35 -0.05 -7.44
C ALA A 10 4.45 1.46 -7.65
N VAL A 11 5.65 1.96 -7.97
CA VAL A 11 5.89 3.37 -8.30
C VAL A 11 5.16 3.76 -9.59
N ASP A 12 5.35 2.99 -10.66
CA ASP A 12 4.68 3.23 -11.95
C ASP A 12 3.17 3.25 -11.79
N ARG A 13 2.63 2.23 -11.12
CA ARG A 13 1.19 2.13 -10.86
C ARG A 13 0.65 3.23 -9.96
N PHE A 14 1.44 3.69 -9.00
CA PHE A 14 1.04 4.83 -8.18
C PHE A 14 0.84 6.07 -9.06
N CYS A 15 1.81 6.38 -9.92
CA CYS A 15 1.74 7.50 -10.85
C CYS A 15 0.53 7.37 -11.79
N GLU A 16 0.25 6.17 -12.31
CA GLU A 16 -0.94 5.92 -13.15
C GLU A 16 -2.27 6.10 -12.38
N CYS A 17 -2.37 5.59 -11.14
CA CYS A 17 -3.63 5.54 -10.40
C CYS A 17 -3.96 6.85 -9.67
N LEU A 18 -2.96 7.45 -9.04
CA LEU A 18 -3.12 8.59 -8.13
C LEU A 18 -2.55 9.90 -8.72
N GLY A 19 -1.78 9.82 -9.81
CA GLY A 19 -1.05 10.95 -10.36
C GLY A 19 0.19 11.30 -9.54
N GLY A 20 1.08 12.12 -10.11
CA GLY A 20 2.29 12.61 -9.45
C GLY A 20 3.58 12.05 -10.03
N THR A 21 4.68 12.26 -9.30
CA THR A 21 6.04 11.89 -9.74
C THR A 21 6.54 10.62 -9.05
N PRO A 22 7.52 9.90 -9.64
CA PRO A 22 8.15 8.74 -9.02
C PRO A 22 8.72 9.02 -7.62
N ALA A 23 9.30 10.20 -7.41
CA ALA A 23 9.84 10.61 -6.11
C ALA A 23 8.74 10.68 -5.04
N LYS A 24 7.59 11.28 -5.38
CA LYS A 24 6.43 11.35 -4.48
C LYS A 24 5.84 9.96 -4.22
N ALA A 25 5.77 9.11 -5.24
CA ALA A 25 5.31 7.74 -5.09
C ALA A 25 6.20 6.97 -4.09
N PHE A 26 7.52 7.08 -4.22
CA PHE A 26 8.46 6.43 -3.31
C PHE A 26 8.33 6.98 -1.88
N GLU A 27 8.25 8.30 -1.71
CA GLU A 27 8.06 8.96 -0.41
C GLU A 27 6.81 8.42 0.31
N VAL A 28 5.68 8.38 -0.40
CA VAL A 28 4.41 7.94 0.19
C VAL A 28 4.41 6.43 0.47
N LEU A 29 4.86 5.61 -0.50
CA LEU A 29 4.84 4.15 -0.38
C LEU A 29 5.87 3.61 0.62
N SER A 30 6.92 4.36 0.92
CA SER A 30 7.91 4.02 1.97
C SER A 30 7.69 4.81 3.27
N GLY A 31 6.60 5.58 3.34
CA GLY A 31 6.30 6.50 4.43
C GLY A 31 5.89 5.82 5.74
N PRO A 32 5.78 6.60 6.84
CA PRO A 32 5.48 6.08 8.18
C PRO A 32 4.20 5.26 8.26
N ALA A 33 3.18 5.65 7.49
CA ALA A 33 1.91 4.95 7.44
C ALA A 33 2.01 3.52 6.88
N VAL A 34 2.76 3.35 5.79
CA VAL A 34 2.96 2.03 5.18
C VAL A 34 3.81 1.15 6.08
N ARG A 35 4.82 1.72 6.75
CA ARG A 35 5.63 1.02 7.75
C ARG A 35 4.78 0.55 8.92
N CYS A 36 3.96 1.44 9.48
CA CYS A 36 3.03 1.11 10.55
C CYS A 36 2.07 -0.02 10.14
N ALA A 37 1.46 0.08 8.95
CA ALA A 37 0.60 -0.96 8.42
C ALA A 37 1.34 -2.29 8.24
N ALA A 38 2.59 -2.27 7.75
CA ALA A 38 3.43 -3.46 7.64
C ALA A 38 3.77 -4.06 9.02
N ASP A 39 4.09 -3.26 10.02
CA ASP A 39 4.33 -3.71 11.40
C ASP A 39 3.09 -4.40 12.00
N PHE A 40 1.89 -3.95 11.63
CA PHE A 40 0.61 -4.59 11.99
C PHE A 40 0.26 -5.83 11.14
N GLY A 41 1.09 -6.20 10.16
CA GLY A 41 0.81 -7.33 9.27
C GLY A 41 -0.24 -7.03 8.18
N ALA A 42 -0.57 -5.76 7.94
CA ALA A 42 -1.55 -5.39 6.93
C ALA A 42 -1.01 -5.68 5.51
N ARG A 43 -1.83 -6.37 4.70
CA ARG A 43 -1.50 -6.76 3.33
C ARG A 43 -2.05 -5.81 2.28
N VAL A 44 -3.04 -5.02 2.65
CA VAL A 44 -3.71 -4.06 1.79
C VAL A 44 -3.83 -2.75 2.54
N ILE A 45 -3.35 -1.69 1.91
CA ILE A 45 -3.46 -0.33 2.44
C ILE A 45 -4.33 0.46 1.48
N ARG A 46 -5.43 1.02 1.97
CA ARG A 46 -6.28 1.90 1.15
C ARG A 46 -5.66 3.30 1.10
N MET A 47 -5.50 3.85 -0.09
CA MET A 47 -4.87 5.16 -0.33
C MET A 47 -5.76 5.99 -1.26
N GLY A 48 -6.71 6.75 -0.70
CA GLY A 48 -7.67 7.52 -1.49
C GLY A 48 -8.49 6.64 -2.42
N ARG A 49 -8.32 6.83 -3.74
CA ARG A 49 -8.96 6.04 -4.80
C ARG A 49 -8.18 4.80 -5.25
N ALA A 50 -7.10 4.45 -4.55
CA ALA A 50 -6.27 3.29 -4.83
C ALA A 50 -6.05 2.40 -3.59
N ARG A 51 -5.42 1.25 -3.80
CA ARG A 51 -4.95 0.31 -2.80
C ARG A 51 -3.52 -0.08 -3.12
N ALA A 52 -2.65 -0.04 -2.12
CA ALA A 52 -1.31 -0.62 -2.21
C ALA A 52 -1.34 -2.04 -1.64
N LEU A 53 -0.70 -2.98 -2.33
CA LEU A 53 -0.60 -4.37 -1.92
C LEU A 53 0.80 -4.67 -1.37
N LEU A 54 0.84 -5.26 -0.18
CA LEU A 54 2.06 -5.65 0.51
C LEU A 54 2.21 -7.16 0.50
N LYS A 55 3.42 -7.62 0.17
CA LYS A 55 3.86 -9.01 0.34
C LYS A 55 4.90 -9.06 1.45
N PHE A 56 4.71 -9.96 2.40
CA PHE A 56 5.68 -10.18 3.49
C PHE A 56 6.75 -11.20 3.08
N ALA A 57 7.97 -10.92 3.48
CA ALA A 57 9.14 -11.77 3.42
C ALA A 57 9.69 -11.93 4.86
N PRO A 58 10.58 -12.90 5.13
CA PRO A 58 11.05 -13.18 6.50
C PRO A 58 11.56 -11.95 7.28
N ASN A 59 12.11 -10.95 6.59
CA ASN A 59 12.73 -9.77 7.20
C ASN A 59 12.08 -8.43 6.79
N GLY A 60 10.93 -8.44 6.11
CA GLY A 60 10.37 -7.20 5.55
C GLY A 60 9.03 -7.35 4.87
N ALA A 61 8.49 -6.21 4.41
CA ALA A 61 7.34 -6.12 3.54
C ALA A 61 7.74 -5.41 2.24
N VAL A 62 7.19 -5.86 1.13
CA VAL A 62 7.39 -5.26 -0.19
C VAL A 62 6.05 -4.73 -0.68
N VAL A 63 5.98 -3.44 -1.01
CA VAL A 63 4.88 -2.88 -1.78
C VAL A 63 5.03 -3.38 -3.22
N VAL A 64 4.21 -4.35 -3.59
CA VAL A 64 4.30 -5.07 -4.88
C VAL A 64 3.62 -4.28 -5.99
N THR A 65 2.50 -3.63 -5.69
CA THR A 65 1.77 -2.86 -6.69
C THR A 65 0.77 -1.90 -6.04
N VAL A 66 0.28 -0.95 -6.84
CA VAL A 66 -0.83 -0.06 -6.52
C VAL A 66 -1.94 -0.28 -7.55
N MET A 67 -3.20 -0.27 -7.12
CA MET A 67 -4.33 -0.46 -8.03
C MET A 67 -5.52 0.40 -7.64
N THR A 68 -6.33 0.81 -8.60
CA THR A 68 -7.55 1.60 -8.34
C THR A 68 -8.59 0.78 -7.58
N LEU A 69 -9.45 1.46 -6.81
CA LEU A 69 -10.54 0.83 -6.06
C LEU A 69 -11.53 0.07 -6.96
N GLU A 70 -11.67 0.48 -8.21
CA GLU A 70 -12.59 -0.10 -9.20
C GLU A 70 -12.11 -1.45 -9.76
N ARG A 71 -10.81 -1.73 -9.68
CA ARG A 71 -10.19 -2.92 -10.31
C ARG A 71 -10.07 -4.13 -9.39
N LEU A 72 -10.57 -4.03 -8.16
CA LEU A 72 -10.46 -5.09 -7.16
C LEU A 72 -11.85 -5.68 -6.86
N PRO A 73 -12.24 -6.82 -7.46
CA PRO A 73 -13.35 -7.60 -6.91
C PRO A 73 -13.03 -7.90 -5.44
N PHE A 74 -14.03 -7.78 -4.58
CA PHE A 74 -13.94 -7.93 -3.11
C PHE A 74 -13.24 -9.21 -2.62
N GLN A 75 -12.97 -10.17 -3.53
CA GLN A 75 -12.44 -11.51 -3.28
C GLN A 75 -10.97 -11.76 -3.69
N LEU A 76 -10.20 -10.76 -4.18
CA LEU A 76 -8.77 -10.95 -4.48
C LEU A 76 -7.84 -10.62 -3.30
N ILE A 77 -8.22 -10.99 -2.08
CA ILE A 77 -7.24 -11.28 -1.03
C ILE A 77 -7.20 -12.80 -0.97
N PRO A 78 -6.27 -13.47 -1.70
CA PRO A 78 -6.23 -14.93 -1.70
C PRO A 78 -6.04 -15.42 -0.27
N GLU A 79 -6.76 -16.45 0.14
CA GLU A 79 -6.59 -17.08 1.47
C GLU A 79 -5.13 -17.53 1.72
N THR A 80 -4.38 -17.75 0.64
CA THR A 80 -2.95 -18.12 0.62
C THR A 80 -1.99 -16.95 0.82
N TRP A 81 -2.49 -15.69 0.84
CA TRP A 81 -1.75 -14.54 1.32
C TRP A 81 -1.76 -14.58 2.87
N GLY A 82 -1.12 -15.61 3.45
CA GLY A 82 -1.21 -16.02 4.86
C GLY A 82 -0.93 -14.92 5.90
N GLY A 83 -1.98 -14.26 6.35
CA GLY A 83 -2.02 -13.38 7.52
C GLY A 83 -3.43 -13.43 8.11
N PRO A 84 -3.63 -13.10 9.39
CA PRO A 84 -4.93 -13.23 10.04
C PRO A 84 -6.01 -12.37 9.33
N PRO A 85 -7.17 -12.94 8.97
CA PRO A 85 -8.31 -12.16 8.49
C PRO A 85 -8.89 -11.28 9.62
N PRO A 86 -9.34 -10.03 9.37
CA PRO A 86 -9.11 -9.15 8.23
C PRO A 86 -8.25 -7.95 8.64
N SER A 87 -6.92 -8.03 8.50
CA SER A 87 -6.00 -6.91 8.77
C SER A 87 -6.04 -5.85 7.65
N ARG A 88 -7.16 -5.11 7.56
CA ARG A 88 -7.36 -3.97 6.65
C ARG A 88 -7.16 -2.67 7.43
N VAL A 89 -6.31 -1.78 6.90
CA VAL A 89 -6.13 -0.43 7.45
C VAL A 89 -6.57 0.58 6.39
N ASP A 90 -7.59 1.38 6.72
CA ASP A 90 -8.06 2.48 5.87
C ASP A 90 -7.22 3.74 6.15
N TYR A 91 -6.50 4.25 5.15
CA TYR A 91 -5.77 5.51 5.27
C TYR A 91 -6.67 6.68 4.86
N ALA A 92 -6.94 7.60 5.79
CA ALA A 92 -7.41 8.93 5.43
C ALA A 92 -6.21 9.71 4.88
N LEU A 93 -6.10 9.81 3.55
CA LEU A 93 -5.19 10.77 2.94
C LEU A 93 -5.49 12.13 3.56
N MET A 94 -4.46 12.81 4.05
CA MET A 94 -4.52 14.19 4.53
C MET A 94 -5.15 15.10 3.46
N GLN A 95 -6.48 15.21 3.48
CA GLN A 95 -7.22 16.34 2.93
C GLN A 95 -7.35 17.36 4.05
N LYS A 96 -6.24 18.01 4.41
CA LYS A 96 -6.25 19.38 4.92
C LYS A 96 -5.07 20.09 4.32
N GLU A 97 -5.34 20.79 3.22
CA GLU A 97 -4.57 21.92 2.73
C GLU A 97 -4.34 22.94 3.87
N PRO A 98 -3.28 23.77 3.78
CA PRO A 98 -2.91 24.72 4.81
C PRO A 98 -3.94 25.86 4.91
N CYS A 99 -4.30 26.21 6.15
CA CYS A 99 -4.73 27.57 6.52
C CYS A 99 -3.76 28.07 7.58
#